data_AF-A0A1P8YQH3-F1
#
_entry.id   AF-A0A1P8YQH3-F1
#
_cell.length_a   1.000
_cell.length_b   1.000
_cell.length_c   1.000
_cell.angle_alpha   90.00
_cell.angle_beta   90.00
_cell.angle_gamma   90.00
#
_symmetry.space_group_name_H-M   'P 1'
#
loop_
_entity.id
_entity.type
_entity.pdbx_description
1 polymer ?
#
loop_
_entity_poly.entity_id
_entity_poly.type
_entity_poly.pdbx_seq_one_letter_code
_entity_poly.pdbx_strand_id
1 'polypeptide(L)'
;MIVTDDNPRSEDPAAIRAAVREGALGVPEAARAEVREFADRAEAIADAVRWAEPGDMVLVAGKGHEIGQEINGVKHPFDDREVLAAAIDAVGRSDEGQVR
;
A
#
# COMPACT_ATOMS: atom_id res chain seq x y z
N MET A 1 -6.08 -7.64 -0.13
CA MET A 1 -5.91 -6.50 0.79
C MET A 1 -4.45 -6.39 1.16
N ILE A 2 -3.87 -5.20 1.09
CA ILE A 2 -2.48 -4.95 1.50
C ILE A 2 -2.50 -4.09 2.77
N VAL A 3 -1.81 -4.54 3.81
CA VAL A 3 -1.61 -3.79 5.07
C VAL A 3 -0.23 -3.14 5.02
N THR A 4 -0.16 -1.84 5.34
CA THR A 4 1.08 -1.07 5.34
C THR A 4 1.07 0.04 6.36
N ASP A 5 2.24 0.63 6.63
CA ASP A 5 2.34 1.78 7.51
C ASP A 5 1.63 3.01 6.92
N ASP A 6 0.99 3.76 7.80
CA ASP A 6 0.55 5.13 7.57
C ASP A 6 1.37 6.04 8.48
N ASN A 7 0.78 6.61 9.53
CA ASN A 7 1.49 7.41 10.52
C ASN A 7 1.62 6.59 11.82
N PRO A 8 2.69 5.78 11.99
CA PRO A 8 2.88 5.03 13.24
C PRO A 8 3.10 5.95 14.45
N ARG A 9 3.44 7.24 14.23
CA ARG A 9 3.69 8.21 15.31
C ARG A 9 4.72 7.63 16.29
N SER A 10 4.36 7.43 17.55
CA SER A 10 5.23 6.88 18.59
C SER A 10 4.99 5.38 18.86
N GLU A 11 4.11 4.73 18.11
CA GLU A 11 3.79 3.30 18.28
C GLU A 11 4.73 2.42 17.44
N ASP A 12 4.81 1.14 17.79
CA ASP A 12 5.51 0.15 16.96
C ASP A 12 4.67 -0.12 15.69
N PRO A 13 5.15 0.27 14.49
CA PRO A 13 4.42 0.04 13.24
C PRO A 13 4.11 -1.45 13.01
N ALA A 14 5.00 -2.35 13.39
CA ALA A 14 4.79 -3.79 13.21
C ALA A 14 3.62 -4.29 14.05
N ALA A 15 3.46 -3.78 15.27
CA ALA A 15 2.34 -4.13 16.14
C ALA A 15 0.99 -3.67 15.55
N ILE A 16 0.94 -2.45 14.98
CA ILE A 16 -0.26 -1.93 14.31
C ILE A 16 -0.64 -2.80 13.11
N ARG A 17 0.32 -3.07 12.21
CA ARG A 17 0.07 -3.92 11.04
C ARG A 17 -0.39 -5.32 11.44
N ALA A 18 0.24 -5.91 12.46
CA ALA A 18 -0.13 -7.22 12.98
C ALA A 18 -1.58 -7.25 13.47
N ALA A 19 -2.04 -6.23 14.21
CA ALA A 19 -3.42 -6.15 14.69
C ALA A 19 -4.45 -6.05 13.55
N VAL A 20 -4.18 -5.23 12.52
CA VAL A 20 -5.04 -5.13 11.34
C VAL A 20 -5.07 -6.45 10.57
N ARG A 21 -3.91 -7.08 10.39
CA ARG A 21 -3.77 -8.37 9.72
C ARG A 21 -4.50 -9.47 10.48
N GLU A 22 -4.43 -9.50 11.81
CA GLU A 22 -5.17 -10.45 12.64
C GLU A 22 -6.68 -10.32 12.43
N GLY A 23 -7.21 -9.10 12.44
CA GLY A 23 -8.63 -8.84 12.16
C GLY A 23 -9.06 -9.35 10.78
N ALA A 24 -8.23 -9.14 9.76
CA ALA A 24 -8.50 -9.67 8.42
C ALA A 24 -8.41 -11.20 8.34
N LEU A 25 -7.47 -11.80 9.07
CA LEU A 25 -7.31 -13.26 9.13
C LEU A 25 -8.40 -13.95 9.95
N GLY A 26 -9.12 -13.23 10.81
CA GLY A 26 -10.30 -13.73 11.51
C GLY A 26 -11.50 -14.04 10.60
N VAL A 27 -11.50 -13.55 9.35
CA VAL A 27 -12.51 -13.92 8.35
C VAL A 27 -12.28 -15.38 7.91
N PRO A 28 -13.33 -16.23 7.86
CA PRO A 28 -13.20 -17.60 7.38
C PRO A 28 -12.53 -17.68 6.01
N GLU A 29 -11.62 -18.63 5.83
CA GLU A 29 -10.77 -18.72 4.64
C GLU A 29 -11.57 -18.70 3.32
N ALA A 30 -12.70 -19.42 3.28
CA ALA A 30 -13.58 -19.46 2.10
C ALA A 30 -14.20 -18.10 1.70
N ALA A 31 -14.20 -17.12 2.60
CA ALA A 31 -14.73 -15.77 2.38
C ALA A 31 -13.65 -14.69 2.50
N ARG A 32 -12.38 -15.08 2.73
CA ARG A 32 -11.28 -14.17 3.00
C ARG A 32 -10.52 -13.87 1.71
N ALA A 33 -10.32 -12.59 1.42
CA ALA A 33 -9.42 -12.17 0.34
C ALA A 33 -7.95 -12.47 0.69
N GLU A 34 -7.08 -12.54 -0.31
CA GLU A 34 -5.62 -12.58 -0.08
C GLU A 34 -5.19 -11.36 0.76
N VAL A 35 -4.39 -11.59 1.81
CA VAL A 35 -3.87 -10.53 2.69
C VAL A 35 -2.34 -10.50 2.59
N ARG A 36 -1.79 -9.37 2.14
CA ARG A 36 -0.35 -9.10 2.09
C ARG A 36 0.01 -8.02 3.10
N GLU A 37 1.28 -7.98 3.51
CA GLU A 37 1.80 -7.00 4.45
C GLU A 37 3.14 -6.45 3.94
N PHE A 38 3.28 -5.13 3.97
CA PHE A 38 4.51 -4.40 3.69
C PHE A 38 4.71 -3.36 4.80
N ALA A 39 5.96 -3.09 5.20
CA ALA A 39 6.20 -1.96 6.11
C ALA A 39 6.17 -0.64 5.33
N ASP A 40 6.91 -0.58 4.23
CA ASP A 40 7.04 0.60 3.41
C ASP A 40 5.77 0.83 2.57
N ARG A 41 5.20 2.03 2.71
CA ARG A 41 3.95 2.42 2.03
C ARG A 41 4.12 2.57 0.52
N ALA A 42 5.28 3.03 0.04
CA ALA A 42 5.54 3.14 -1.39
C ALA A 42 5.73 1.77 -2.02
N GLU A 43 6.41 0.83 -1.35
CA GLU A 43 6.51 -0.56 -1.79
C GLU A 43 5.14 -1.23 -1.86
N ALA A 44 4.28 -1.00 -0.85
CA ALA A 44 2.91 -1.51 -0.82
C ALA A 44 2.08 -1.02 -2.01
N ILE A 45 2.16 0.28 -2.30
CA ILE A 45 1.47 0.89 -3.45
C ILE A 45 2.01 0.34 -4.77
N ALA A 46 3.33 0.23 -4.91
CA ALA A 46 3.95 -0.33 -6.09
C ALA A 46 3.56 -1.81 -6.31
N ASP A 47 3.46 -2.59 -5.24
CA ASP A 47 2.98 -3.98 -5.31
C ASP A 47 1.52 -4.08 -5.73
N ALA A 48 0.66 -3.23 -5.15
CA ALA A 48 -0.75 -3.17 -5.52
C ALA A 48 -0.94 -2.90 -7.02
N VAL A 49 -0.21 -1.92 -7.55
CA VAL A 49 -0.31 -1.52 -8.97
C VAL A 49 0.25 -2.60 -9.89
N ARG A 50 1.39 -3.22 -9.55
CA ARG A 50 1.95 -4.33 -10.33
C ARG A 50 1.09 -5.59 -10.31
N TRP A 51 0.34 -5.79 -9.23
CA TRP A 51 -0.51 -6.96 -9.07
C TRP A 51 -1.86 -6.82 -9.79
N ALA A 52 -2.33 -5.60 -9.99
CA ALA A 52 -3.60 -5.33 -10.66
C ALA A 52 -3.57 -5.75 -12.14
N GLU A 53 -4.66 -6.35 -12.59
CA GLU A 53 -4.87 -6.72 -14.00
C GLU A 53 -5.81 -5.71 -14.71
N PRO A 54 -5.85 -5.70 -16.05
CA PRO A 54 -6.79 -4.86 -16.78
C PRO A 54 -8.24 -5.11 -16.35
N GLY A 55 -8.90 -4.06 -15.84
CA GLY A 55 -10.27 -4.12 -15.31
C GLY A 55 -10.34 -4.09 -13.78
N ASP A 56 -9.22 -4.27 -13.09
CA ASP A 56 -9.16 -4.16 -11.64
C ASP A 56 -9.19 -2.70 -11.16
N MET A 57 -9.51 -2.53 -9.87
CA MET A 57 -9.44 -1.26 -9.17
C MET A 57 -8.48 -1.37 -7.98
N VAL A 58 -7.54 -0.43 -7.91
CA VAL A 58 -6.68 -0.23 -6.74
C VAL A 58 -7.21 0.94 -5.91
N LEU A 59 -7.50 0.69 -4.63
CA LEU A 59 -7.90 1.72 -3.66
C LEU A 59 -6.80 1.89 -2.60
N VAL A 60 -6.19 3.07 -2.55
CA VAL A 60 -5.27 3.48 -1.49
C VAL A 60 -6.06 4.28 -0.44
N ALA A 61 -6.19 3.73 0.76
CA ALA A 61 -6.95 4.34 1.86
C ALA A 61 -6.02 4.76 3.03
N GLY A 62 -6.49 5.69 3.86
CA GLY A 62 -5.74 6.22 5.02
C GLY A 62 -5.50 7.72 4.91
N LYS A 63 -4.41 8.12 4.23
CA LYS A 63 -3.88 9.50 4.23
C LYS A 63 -4.79 10.55 3.61
N GLY A 64 -5.54 10.18 2.56
CA GLY A 64 -6.35 11.14 1.82
C GLY A 64 -5.51 12.26 1.20
N HIS A 65 -5.76 13.51 1.60
CA HIS A 65 -5.00 14.69 1.15
C HIS A 65 -3.81 15.05 2.07
N GLU A 66 -3.50 14.21 3.05
CA GLU A 66 -2.35 14.42 3.92
C GLU A 66 -1.03 14.20 3.17
N ILE A 67 -0.15 15.21 3.26
CA ILE A 67 1.22 15.12 2.77
C ILE A 67 2.12 14.85 3.97
N GLY A 68 2.86 13.75 3.91
CA GLY A 68 3.91 13.31 4.82
C GLY A 68 3.55 12.08 5.64
N GLN A 69 4.58 11.39 6.12
CA GLN A 69 4.49 10.21 6.97
C GLN A 69 5.16 10.50 8.32
N GLU A 70 4.42 10.41 9.41
CA GLU A 70 4.94 10.71 10.75
C GLU A 70 5.47 9.45 11.45
N ILE A 71 6.76 9.47 11.77
CA ILE A 71 7.47 8.40 12.47
C ILE A 71 8.28 9.03 13.60
N ASN A 72 7.99 8.65 14.85
CA ASN A 72 8.63 9.15 16.06
C ASN A 72 8.71 10.68 16.14
N GLY A 73 7.62 11.37 15.78
CA GLY A 73 7.53 12.84 15.78
C GLY A 73 8.25 13.52 14.62
N VAL A 74 8.87 12.76 13.71
CA VAL A 74 9.47 13.28 12.48
C VAL A 74 8.53 13.05 11.31
N LYS A 75 8.23 14.11 10.55
CA LYS A 75 7.38 14.04 9.37
C LYS A 75 8.23 13.92 8.10
N HIS A 76 8.23 12.74 7.51
CA HIS A 76 8.92 12.43 6.25
C HIS A 76 8.02 12.84 5.06
N PRO A 77 8.54 13.44 3.98
CA PRO A 77 7.73 13.74 2.79
C PRO A 77 7.16 12.47 2.18
N PHE A 78 5.84 12.46 1.95
CA PHE A 78 5.13 11.33 1.34
C PHE A 78 3.77 11.80 0.81
N ASP A 79 3.39 11.47 -0.41
CA ASP A 79 2.06 11.75 -0.95
C ASP A 79 1.56 10.51 -1.72
N ASP A 80 0.46 9.92 -1.25
CA ASP A 80 -0.14 8.73 -1.89
C ASP A 80 -0.40 8.97 -3.39
N ARG A 81 -0.75 10.20 -3.78
CA ARG A 81 -1.08 10.55 -5.17
C ARG A 81 0.15 10.54 -6.06
N GLU A 82 1.24 11.13 -5.58
CA GLU A 82 2.51 11.18 -6.32
C GLU A 82 3.12 9.79 -6.46
N VAL A 83 3.11 9.02 -5.37
CA VAL A 83 3.62 7.65 -5.34
C VAL A 83 2.79 6.72 -6.23
N LEU A 84 1.47 6.81 -6.16
CA LEU A 84 0.57 6.01 -7.00
C LEU A 84 0.73 6.36 -8.49
N ALA A 85 0.80 7.65 -8.83
CA ALA A 85 1.02 8.08 -10.21
C ALA A 85 2.35 7.53 -10.76
N ALA A 86 3.43 7.64 -9.99
CA ALA A 86 4.73 7.11 -10.38
C ALA A 86 4.73 5.59 -10.57
N ALA A 87 4.00 4.85 -9.72
CA ALA A 87 3.86 3.39 -9.85
C ALA A 87 3.10 3.00 -11.13
N ILE A 88 2.01 3.70 -11.46
CA ILE A 88 1.23 3.46 -12.69
C ILE A 88 2.11 3.75 -13.93
N ASP A 89 2.83 4.87 -13.94
CA ASP A 89 3.73 5.22 -15.04
C ASP A 89 4.84 4.18 -15.24
N ALA A 90 5.34 3.57 -14.15
CA ALA A 90 6.36 2.54 -14.23
C ALA A 90 5.85 1.25 -14.91
N VAL A 91 4.61 0.84 -14.62
CA VAL A 91 4.00 -0.33 -15.27
C VAL A 91 3.70 -0.04 -16.74
N GLY A 92 3.12 1.13 -17.06
CA GLY A 92 2.82 1.51 -18.44
C GLY A 92 4.06 1.50 -19.35
N ARG A 93 5.22 1.95 -18.86
CA ARG A 93 6.49 1.88 -19.60
C ARG A 93 7.04 0.46 -19.76
N SER A 94 6.72 -0.45 -18.84
CA SER A 94 7.17 -1.84 -18.90
C SER A 94 6.42 -2.62 -19.97
N ASP A 95 5.11 -2.37 -20.11
CA ASP A 95 4.27 -2.99 -21.14
C ASP A 95 4.67 -2.53 -22.56
N GLU A 96 4.99 -1.25 -22.75
CA GLU A 96 5.47 -0.72 -24.04
C GLU A 96 6.82 -1.33 -24.48
N GLY A 97 7.67 -1.72 -23.53
CA GLY A 97 8.96 -2.36 -23.79
C GLY A 97 8.87 -3.83 -24.20
N GLN A 98 7.74 -4.50 -23.92
CA GLN A 98 7.56 -5.93 -24.15
C GLN A 98 6.82 -6.26 -25.46
N VAL A 99 6.33 -5.25 -26.17
CA VAL A 99 5.66 -5.36 -27.50
C VAL A 99 6.66 -5.15 -28.66
N ARG A 100 7.96 -5.35 -28.46
CA ARG A 100 9.00 -5.24 -29.52
C ARG A 100 9.73 -6.55 -29.76
#